data_AF-A0A368G697-F1
#
_entry.id   AF-A0A368G697-F1
#
_cell.length_a   1.000
_cell.length_b   1.000
_cell.length_c   1.000
_cell.angle_alpha   90.00
_cell.angle_beta   90.00
_cell.angle_gamma   90.00
#
_symmetry.space_group_name_H-M   'P 1'
#
loop_
_entity.id
_entity.type
_entity.pdbx_description
1 polymer ?
#
loop_
_entity_poly.entity_id
_entity_poly.type
_entity_poly.pdbx_seq_one_letter_code
_entity_poly.pdbx_strand_id
1 'polypeptide(L)'
;MDFAAEATFPDQEPEVSVKKCAKAWKINSSPPFLELNLVELATKWQPRKKDNTYQKLAALYRFLLMRVTDPPEAVREYSIRLNDKQGRDTRLKSLPEDVENVLIGLGEDMLGFGHDEIIPGTDVDLEESR
;
A
#
# COMPACT_ATOMS: atom_id res chain seq x y z
N MET A 1 -27.13 -29.69 1.19
CA MET A 1 -26.52 -29.53 -0.14
C MET A 1 -26.16 -28.07 -0.27
N ASP A 2 -24.86 -27.88 -0.42
CA ASP A 2 -24.04 -26.68 -0.40
C ASP A 2 -24.49 -25.60 -1.40
N PHE A 3 -24.43 -24.35 -0.95
CA PHE A 3 -24.22 -23.19 -1.83
C PHE A 3 -23.19 -22.29 -1.14
N ALA A 4 -21.92 -22.69 -1.25
CA ALA A 4 -20.83 -21.75 -1.03
C ALA A 4 -20.91 -20.71 -2.15
N ALA A 5 -21.22 -19.46 -1.80
CA ALA A 5 -21.04 -18.34 -2.71
C ALA A 5 -19.53 -18.23 -2.98
N GLU A 6 -19.11 -18.75 -4.12
CA GLU A 6 -17.74 -18.67 -4.58
C GLU A 6 -17.42 -17.20 -4.83
N ALA A 7 -16.73 -16.57 -3.87
CA ALA A 7 -16.19 -15.23 -4.05
C ALA A 7 -15.32 -15.26 -5.30
N THR A 8 -15.84 -14.71 -6.40
CA THR A 8 -15.14 -14.67 -7.67
C THR A 8 -14.03 -13.64 -7.53
N PHE A 9 -12.86 -14.08 -7.07
CA PHE A 9 -11.67 -13.25 -7.15
C PHE A 9 -11.47 -12.88 -8.62
N PRO A 10 -11.22 -11.60 -8.95
CA PRO A 10 -10.95 -11.24 -10.33
C PRO A 10 -9.76 -12.05 -10.83
N ASP A 11 -9.95 -12.79 -11.93
CA ASP A 11 -8.95 -13.67 -12.55
C ASP A 11 -7.71 -12.90 -13.05
N GLN A 12 -7.80 -11.56 -13.07
CA GLN A 12 -6.77 -10.65 -13.57
C GLN A 12 -5.98 -10.02 -12.42
N GLU A 13 -4.64 -10.04 -12.52
CA GLU A 13 -3.77 -9.31 -11.61
C GLU A 13 -4.18 -7.82 -11.57
N PRO A 14 -4.41 -7.25 -10.37
CA PRO A 14 -4.84 -5.86 -10.26
C PRO A 14 -3.76 -4.93 -10.83
N GLU A 15 -4.17 -3.99 -11.67
CA GLU A 15 -3.25 -2.99 -12.22
C GLU A 15 -2.98 -1.88 -11.19
N VAL A 16 -1.70 -1.60 -10.92
CA VAL A 16 -1.24 -0.48 -10.09
C VAL A 16 -1.54 0.83 -10.80
N SER A 17 -2.44 1.65 -10.26
CA SER A 17 -2.82 2.93 -10.87
C SER A 17 -3.07 4.01 -9.82
N VAL A 18 -2.36 5.14 -9.95
CA VAL A 18 -2.54 6.32 -9.10
C VAL A 18 -3.93 6.94 -9.26
N LYS A 19 -4.60 6.71 -10.41
CA LYS A 19 -5.95 7.24 -10.66
C LYS A 19 -7.02 6.64 -9.75
N LYS A 20 -6.74 5.48 -9.14
CA LYS A 20 -7.64 4.81 -8.19
C LYS A 20 -7.55 5.39 -6.77
N CYS A 21 -6.53 6.22 -6.49
CA CYS A 21 -6.40 6.88 -5.19
C CYS A 21 -7.50 7.93 -5.03
N ALA A 22 -8.45 7.67 -4.13
CA ALA A 22 -9.53 8.59 -3.80
C ALA A 22 -9.13 9.58 -2.69
N LYS A 23 -8.12 9.23 -1.89
CA LYS A 23 -7.70 9.98 -0.70
C LYS A 23 -6.28 10.55 -0.89
N ALA A 24 -6.00 11.66 -0.21
CA ALA A 24 -4.66 12.25 -0.17
C ALA A 24 -3.82 11.53 0.90
N TRP A 25 -2.77 10.83 0.47
CA TRP A 25 -1.87 10.10 1.37
C TRP A 25 -0.66 10.96 1.71
N LYS A 26 -0.51 11.31 3.00
CA LYS A 26 0.60 12.11 3.52
C LYS A 26 1.30 11.40 4.66
N ILE A 27 2.62 11.53 4.73
CA ILE A 27 3.40 11.04 5.86
C ILE A 27 3.47 12.15 6.92
N ASN A 28 2.95 11.88 8.11
CA ASN A 28 3.11 12.76 9.28
C ASN A 28 3.99 12.04 10.29
N SER A 29 5.30 11.95 10.01
CA SER A 29 6.24 11.27 10.91
C SER A 29 7.42 12.17 11.25
N SER A 30 8.14 11.80 12.31
CA SER A 30 9.33 12.52 12.75
C SER A 30 10.50 12.30 11.78
N PRO A 31 11.57 13.12 11.85
CA PRO A 31 12.77 12.90 11.06
C PRO A 31 13.25 11.44 11.15
N PRO A 32 13.69 10.83 10.04
CA PRO A 32 14.09 11.47 8.77
C PRO A 32 12.98 11.57 7.72
N PHE A 33 11.71 11.30 8.06
CA PHE A 33 10.62 11.33 7.10
C PHE A 33 10.07 12.74 6.91
N LEU A 34 9.86 13.14 5.65
CA LEU A 34 9.32 14.43 5.25
C LEU A 34 7.80 14.35 5.05
N GLU A 35 7.10 15.42 5.41
CA GLU A 35 5.67 15.57 5.12
C GLU A 35 5.46 15.88 3.64
N LEU A 36 5.12 14.85 2.86
CA LEU A 36 4.88 14.94 1.42
C LEU A 36 3.61 14.21 1.02
N ASN A 37 2.94 14.72 -0.01
CA ASN A 37 1.81 14.05 -0.66
C ASN A 37 2.33 12.92 -1.55
N LEU A 38 2.07 11.67 -1.16
CA LEU A 38 2.55 10.48 -1.85
C LEU A 38 1.86 10.27 -3.21
N VAL A 39 0.60 10.70 -3.36
CA VAL A 39 -0.15 10.56 -4.62
C VAL A 39 0.50 11.43 -5.69
N GLU A 40 0.78 12.69 -5.39
CA GLU A 40 1.49 13.61 -6.29
C GLU A 40 2.89 13.11 -6.63
N LEU A 41 3.61 12.59 -5.64
CA LEU A 41 4.94 12.04 -5.85
C LEU A 41 4.90 10.80 -6.76
N ALA A 42 3.92 9.92 -6.56
CA ALA A 42 3.72 8.71 -7.36
C ALA A 42 3.42 9.01 -8.84
N THR A 43 2.82 10.16 -9.17
CA THR A 43 2.62 10.57 -10.59
C THR A 43 3.94 10.73 -11.35
N LYS A 44 5.04 10.96 -10.65
CA LYS A 44 6.39 11.11 -11.24
C LYS A 44 7.08 9.76 -11.45
N TRP A 45 6.53 8.67 -10.92
CA TRP A 45 7.09 7.34 -11.05
C TRP A 45 6.66 6.70 -12.36
N GLN A 46 7.56 5.94 -12.98
CA GLN A 46 7.30 5.21 -14.22
C GLN A 46 7.52 3.70 -14.00
N PRO A 47 6.47 2.87 -14.13
CA PRO A 47 6.60 1.43 -13.97
C PRO A 47 7.43 0.81 -15.08
N ARG A 48 8.20 -0.23 -14.75
CA ARG A 48 8.89 -1.04 -15.76
C ARG A 48 7.90 -2.00 -16.43
N LYS A 49 8.00 -2.12 -17.76
CA LYS A 49 7.06 -2.91 -18.58
C LYS A 49 7.05 -4.41 -18.27
N LYS A 50 8.17 -4.96 -17.78
CA LYS A 50 8.34 -6.40 -17.53
C LYS A 50 8.03 -6.82 -16.10
N ASP A 51 7.72 -5.86 -15.22
CA ASP A 51 7.47 -6.14 -13.81
C ASP A 51 6.01 -6.58 -13.62
N ASN A 52 5.78 -7.60 -12.79
CA ASN A 52 4.43 -7.96 -12.34
C ASN A 52 3.89 -6.91 -11.35
N THR A 53 2.62 -7.04 -10.94
CA THR A 53 1.96 -6.06 -10.07
C THR A 53 2.70 -5.85 -8.76
N TYR A 54 3.12 -6.93 -8.08
CA TYR A 54 3.84 -6.84 -6.81
C TYR A 54 5.24 -6.23 -6.96
N GLN A 55 5.93 -6.54 -8.06
CA GLN A 55 7.22 -5.94 -8.39
C GLN A 55 7.08 -4.44 -8.67
N LYS A 56 6.03 -4.03 -9.39
CA LYS A 56 5.68 -2.62 -9.61
C LYS A 56 5.40 -1.91 -8.29
N LEU A 57 4.58 -2.50 -7.42
CA LEU A 57 4.27 -1.93 -6.11
C LEU A 57 5.52 -1.78 -5.23
N ALA A 58 6.35 -2.82 -5.16
CA ALA A 58 7.61 -2.77 -4.41
C ALA A 58 8.61 -1.76 -5.00
N ALA A 59 8.63 -1.56 -6.32
CA ALA A 59 9.46 -0.55 -6.96
C ALA A 59 8.95 0.87 -6.69
N LEU A 60 7.62 1.07 -6.69
CA LEU A 60 6.99 2.31 -6.30
C LEU A 60 7.31 2.66 -4.84
N TYR A 61 7.15 1.74 -3.89
CA TYR A 61 7.48 2.01 -2.49
C TYR A 61 8.94 2.39 -2.29
N ARG A 62 9.87 1.74 -2.98
CA ARG A 62 11.29 2.16 -2.96
C ARG A 62 11.46 3.58 -3.48
N PHE A 63 10.79 3.92 -4.58
CA PHE A 63 10.83 5.27 -5.15
C PHE A 63 10.28 6.33 -4.18
N LEU A 64 9.14 6.06 -3.55
CA LEU A 64 8.51 6.96 -2.58
C LEU A 64 9.40 7.13 -1.34
N LEU A 65 9.83 6.02 -0.73
CA LEU A 65 10.66 6.02 0.46
C LEU A 65 11.98 6.80 0.26
N MET A 66 12.66 6.64 -0.87
CA MET A 66 13.88 7.42 -1.17
C MET A 66 13.65 8.93 -1.28
N ARG A 67 12.42 9.38 -1.51
CA ARG A 67 12.07 10.79 -1.73
C ARG A 67 11.40 11.45 -0.54
N VAL A 68 10.77 10.67 0.31
CA VAL A 68 10.19 11.12 1.57
C VAL A 68 11.16 10.98 2.74
N THR A 69 12.42 10.60 2.50
CA THR A 69 13.45 10.51 3.53
C THR A 69 14.58 11.47 3.22
N ASP A 70 14.98 12.27 4.22
CA ASP A 70 16.10 13.22 4.13
C ASP A 70 17.10 13.00 5.28
N PRO A 71 18.37 12.65 4.99
CA PRO A 71 18.90 12.33 3.67
C PRO A 71 18.39 10.96 3.17
N PRO A 72 18.29 10.70 1.85
CA PRO A 72 17.70 9.47 1.30
C PRO A 72 18.32 8.18 1.82
N GLU A 73 19.59 8.20 2.22
CA GLU A 73 20.32 7.04 2.74
C GLU A 73 19.79 6.59 4.10
N ALA A 74 19.16 7.49 4.88
CA ALA A 74 18.63 7.18 6.20
C ALA A 74 17.54 6.10 6.16
N VAL A 75 16.84 5.94 5.03
CA VAL A 75 15.85 4.87 4.83
C VAL A 75 16.45 3.47 5.03
N ARG A 76 17.76 3.31 4.79
CA ARG A 76 18.47 2.02 4.92
C ARG A 76 18.58 1.56 6.36
N GLU A 77 18.39 2.45 7.33
CA GLU A 77 18.33 2.10 8.75
C GLU A 77 17.00 1.44 9.13
N TYR A 78 15.98 1.50 8.26
CA TYR A 78 14.62 1.05 8.53
C TYR A 78 14.29 -0.26 7.79
N SER A 79 13.39 -1.04 8.39
CA SER A 79 12.84 -2.27 7.80
C SER A 79 11.36 -2.43 8.18
N ILE A 80 10.57 -3.00 7.27
CA ILE A 80 9.15 -3.34 7.50
C ILE A 80 9.06 -4.76 8.09
N ARG A 81 8.36 -4.89 9.23
CA ARG A 81 8.22 -6.15 9.98
C ARG A 81 6.90 -6.85 9.63
N LEU A 82 6.91 -7.63 8.55
CA LEU A 82 5.72 -8.35 8.10
C LEU A 82 5.34 -9.57 8.97
N ASN A 83 6.21 -9.99 9.90
CA ASN A 83 5.94 -11.05 10.88
C ASN A 83 6.87 -10.88 12.08
N ASP A 84 6.33 -10.96 13.29
CA ASP A 84 7.05 -10.73 14.56
C ASP A 84 8.14 -11.79 14.87
N LYS A 85 8.35 -12.77 13.99
CA LYS A 85 9.19 -13.95 14.26
C LYS A 85 10.18 -14.26 13.14
N GLN A 86 11.45 -14.08 13.51
CA GLN A 86 12.67 -14.71 13.02
C GLN A 86 13.18 -14.34 11.61
N GLY A 87 14.44 -13.91 11.55
CA GLY A 87 15.27 -13.99 10.35
C GLY A 87 15.96 -12.70 9.87
N ARG A 88 16.07 -11.63 10.67
CA ARG A 88 16.66 -10.36 10.18
C ARG A 88 17.58 -9.65 11.18
N ASP A 89 18.43 -8.80 10.62
CA ASP A 89 19.44 -8.00 11.29
C ASP A 89 18.82 -7.15 12.42
N THR A 90 19.19 -7.44 13.66
CA THR A 90 18.70 -6.76 14.86
C THR A 90 19.10 -5.30 14.94
N ARG A 91 19.97 -4.83 14.03
CA ARG A 91 20.46 -3.45 13.98
C ARG A 91 19.53 -2.50 13.24
N LEU A 92 18.53 -3.01 12.49
CA LEU A 92 17.60 -2.19 11.72
C LEU A 92 16.38 -1.79 12.57
N LYS A 93 16.01 -0.51 12.47
CA LYS A 93 14.81 0.06 13.09
C LYS A 93 13.57 -0.46 12.37
N SER A 94 12.46 -0.56 13.09
CA SER A 94 11.14 -0.71 12.44
C SER A 94 10.79 0.60 11.76
N LEU A 95 10.11 0.51 10.61
CA LEU A 95 9.44 1.67 10.05
C LEU A 95 8.42 2.23 11.06
N PRO A 96 8.29 3.55 11.22
CA PRO A 96 7.24 4.10 12.09
C PRO A 96 5.86 3.65 11.61
N GLU A 97 4.99 3.30 12.55
CA GLU A 97 3.65 2.76 12.27
C GLU A 97 2.83 3.70 11.35
N ASP A 98 2.91 5.01 11.56
CA ASP A 98 2.25 5.99 10.70
C ASP A 98 2.71 5.90 9.23
N VAL A 99 4.01 5.73 9.00
CA VAL A 99 4.57 5.61 7.65
C VAL A 99 4.14 4.29 7.02
N GLU A 100 4.15 3.21 7.80
CA GLU A 100 3.72 1.89 7.35
C GLU A 100 2.23 1.89 6.96
N ASN A 101 1.35 2.41 7.81
CA ASN A 101 -0.08 2.50 7.55
C ASN A 101 -0.39 3.35 6.32
N VAL A 102 0.31 4.46 6.13
CA VAL A 102 0.15 5.32 4.95
C VAL A 102 0.58 4.59 3.67
N LEU A 103 1.67 3.81 3.71
CA LEU A 103 2.11 3.04 2.54
C LEU A 103 1.16 1.89 2.22
N ILE A 104 0.65 1.19 3.23
CA ILE A 104 -0.34 0.12 3.07
C ILE A 104 -1.61 0.68 2.42
N GLY A 105 -2.20 1.71 3.02
CA GLY A 105 -3.44 2.32 2.50
C GLY A 105 -3.28 2.90 1.10
N LEU A 106 -2.13 3.52 0.79
CA LEU A 106 -1.81 3.97 -0.56
C LEU A 106 -1.78 2.79 -1.55
N GLY A 107 -1.16 1.67 -1.17
CA GLY A 107 -1.10 0.47 -2.00
C GLY A 107 -2.47 -0.14 -2.26
N GLU A 108 -3.30 -0.24 -1.22
CA GLU A 108 -4.68 -0.71 -1.31
C GLU A 108 -5.49 0.17 -2.26
N ASP A 109 -5.44 1.50 -2.09
CA ASP A 109 -6.05 2.47 -3.01
C ASP A 109 -5.57 2.26 -4.46
N MET A 110 -4.26 2.12 -4.68
CA MET A 110 -3.69 1.96 -6.03
C MET A 110 -4.05 0.63 -6.71
N LEU A 111 -4.32 -0.40 -5.92
CA LEU A 111 -4.78 -1.69 -6.43
C LEU A 111 -6.30 -1.70 -6.65
N GLY A 112 -7.02 -0.79 -5.98
CA GLY A 112 -8.49 -0.70 -6.00
C GLY A 112 -9.15 -1.41 -4.82
N PHE A 113 -8.39 -1.74 -3.78
CA PHE A 113 -8.86 -2.34 -2.53
C PHE A 113 -9.22 -1.29 -1.46
N GLY A 114 -8.93 -0.01 -1.67
CA GLY A 114 -9.17 1.07 -0.71
C GLY A 114 -10.61 1.61 -0.65
N HIS A 115 -11.56 0.96 -1.33
CA HIS A 115 -12.98 1.29 -1.23
C HIS A 115 -13.60 0.65 0.02
N ASP A 116 -14.44 1.41 0.74
CA ASP A 116 -15.13 0.99 1.98
C ASP A 116 -16.04 -0.26 1.82
N GLU A 117 -16.16 -0.80 0.61
CA GLU A 117 -16.95 -2.00 0.29
C GLU A 117 -16.21 -3.31 0.64
N ILE A 118 -14.94 -3.25 1.04
CA ILE A 118 -14.14 -4.40 1.51
C ILE A 118 -13.89 -4.30 3.02
N ILE A 119 -14.92 -3.93 3.78
CA ILE A 119 -14.93 -4.13 5.23
C ILE A 119 -15.62 -5.48 5.47
N PRO A 120 -14.97 -6.46 6.14
CA PRO A 120 -15.67 -7.65 6.59
C PRO A 120 -16.64 -7.22 7.69
N GLY A 121 -17.89 -6.95 7.32
CA GLY A 121 -18.92 -6.46 8.25
C GLY A 121 -20.06 -5.65 7.64
N THR A 122 -20.06 -5.36 6.34
CA THR A 122 -21.21 -4.67 5.71
C THR A 122 -22.35 -5.65 5.49
N ASP A 123 -23.36 -5.56 6.36
CA ASP A 123 -24.66 -6.23 6.19
C ASP A 123 -25.27 -5.77 4.86
N VAL A 124 -25.40 -6.71 3.92
CA VAL A 124 -26.06 -6.46 2.64
C VAL A 124 -27.55 -6.44 2.93
N ASP A 125 -28.14 -5.25 3.00
CA ASP A 125 -29.57 -5.10 3.17
C ASP A 125 -30.28 -5.54 1.89
N LEU A 126 -30.85 -6.75 1.92
CA LEU A 126 -31.46 -7.42 0.77
C LEU A 126 -32.93 -7.02 0.53
N GLU A 127 -33.46 -6.00 1.20
CA GLU A 127 -34.89 -5.66 1.12
C GLU A 127 -35.31 -4.80 -0.10
N GLU A 128 -34.39 -4.38 -0.98
CA GLU A 128 -34.73 -3.61 -2.19
C GLU A 128 -34.53 -4.35 -3.52
N SER A 129 -34.54 -5.69 -3.51
CA SER A 129 -34.59 -6.47 -4.76
C SER A 129 -35.78 -7.43 -4.76
N ARG A 130 -37.00 -6.88 -4.89
CA ARG A 130 -38.21 -7.64 -5.18
C ARG A 130 -38.72 -7.38 -6.59
#